data_AF-A0A9E3UBA9-F1
#
_entry.id   AF-A0A9E3UBA9-F1
#
_cell.length_a   1.000
_cell.length_b   1.000
_cell.length_c   1.000
_cell.angle_alpha   90.00
_cell.angle_beta   90.00
_cell.angle_gamma   90.00
#
_symmetry.space_group_name_H-M   'P 1'
#
loop_
_entity.id
_entity.type
_entity.pdbx_description
1 polymer ?
#
loop_
_entity_poly.entity_id
_entity_poly.type
_entity_poly.pdbx_seq_one_letter_code
_entity_poly.pdbx_strand_id
1 'polypeptide(L)'
;MNDEEEFLEDFGAVALSDSELEALLERARATDDAELRRLVKQHRAVRYAGEALLSHVESTQGLAVINANPMLKIARFFLRGRP
;
A
#
# COMPACT_ATOMS: atom_id res chain seq x y z
N MET A 1 7.36 -24.23 -7.05
CA MET A 1 7.34 -22.95 -6.30
C MET A 1 6.09 -23.02 -5.47
N ASN A 2 6.21 -22.96 -4.13
CA ASN A 2 5.06 -23.02 -3.23
C ASN A 2 4.41 -21.63 -3.21
N ASP A 3 3.09 -21.53 -3.37
CA ASP A 3 2.35 -20.25 -3.32
C ASP A 3 2.67 -19.44 -2.04
N GLU A 4 3.06 -20.13 -0.97
CA GLU A 4 3.47 -19.54 0.30
C GLU A 4 4.85 -18.85 0.25
N GLU A 5 5.80 -19.36 -0.55
CA GLU A 5 7.10 -18.72 -0.78
C GLU A 5 6.95 -17.47 -1.66
N GLU A 6 6.15 -17.57 -2.72
CA GLU A 6 5.83 -16.43 -3.60
C GLU A 6 5.09 -15.33 -2.83
N PHE A 7 4.13 -15.71 -1.98
CA PHE A 7 3.46 -14.77 -1.08
C PHE A 7 4.44 -14.07 -0.12
N LEU A 8 5.41 -14.78 0.45
CA LEU A 8 6.39 -14.18 1.38
C LEU A 8 7.40 -13.27 0.67
N GLU A 9 7.80 -13.61 -0.56
CA GLU A 9 8.60 -12.75 -1.42
C GLU A 9 7.83 -11.46 -1.78
N ASP A 10 6.55 -11.60 -2.17
CA ASP A 10 5.66 -10.50 -2.46
C ASP A 10 5.33 -9.65 -1.23
N PHE A 11 5.27 -10.27 -0.04
CA PHE A 11 5.04 -9.59 1.23
C PHE A 11 6.23 -8.68 1.61
N GLY A 12 7.43 -9.05 1.18
CA GLY A 12 8.65 -8.24 1.32
C GLY A 12 8.86 -7.23 0.19
N ALA A 13 8.06 -7.27 -0.87
CA ALA A 13 8.23 -6.40 -2.02
C ALA A 13 8.02 -4.94 -1.63
N VAL A 14 8.94 -4.09 -2.10
CA VAL A 14 8.85 -2.64 -1.88
C VAL A 14 7.60 -2.13 -2.58
N ALA A 15 6.72 -1.48 -1.82
CA ALA A 15 5.52 -0.87 -2.38
C ALA A 15 5.90 0.13 -3.48
N LEU A 16 5.17 0.11 -4.60
CA LEU A 16 5.39 1.03 -5.71
C LEU A 16 5.28 2.49 -5.24
N SER A 17 6.23 3.31 -5.66
CA SER A 17 6.20 4.75 -5.49
C SER A 17 5.06 5.40 -6.29
N ASP A 18 4.69 6.63 -5.93
CA ASP A 18 3.69 7.40 -6.69
C ASP A 18 4.12 7.62 -8.14
N SER A 19 5.42 7.81 -8.39
CA SER A 19 5.98 7.95 -9.74
C SER A 19 5.85 6.66 -10.55
N GLU A 20 6.06 5.49 -9.94
CA GLU A 20 5.90 4.20 -10.62
C GLU A 20 4.43 3.91 -10.92
N LEU A 21 3.52 4.21 -9.98
CA LEU A 21 2.08 4.08 -10.20
C LEU A 21 1.58 5.02 -11.31
N GLU A 22 2.10 6.25 -11.39
CA GLU A 22 1.76 7.17 -12.48
C GLU A 22 2.30 6.66 -13.83
N ALA A 23 3.54 6.15 -13.88
CA ALA A 23 4.09 5.54 -15.09
C ALA A 23 3.26 4.34 -15.57
N LEU A 24 2.77 3.50 -14.64
CA LEU A 24 1.87 2.39 -14.96
C LEU A 24 0.52 2.87 -15.49
N LEU A 25 -0.04 3.97 -14.95
CA LEU A 25 -1.27 4.57 -15.46
C LEU A 25 -1.08 5.15 -16.85
N GLU A 26 0.03 5.84 -17.12
CA GLU A 26 0.33 6.37 -18.45
C GLU A 26 0.50 5.24 -19.47
N ARG A 27 1.20 4.16 -19.10
CA ARG A 27 1.30 2.96 -19.94
C ARG A 27 -0.08 2.37 -20.24
N ALA A 28 -0.93 2.23 -19.23
CA ALA A 28 -2.29 1.70 -19.38
C ALA A 28 -3.22 2.62 -20.20
N ARG A 29 -2.94 3.92 -20.27
CA ARG A 29 -3.63 4.86 -21.17
C ARG A 29 -3.14 4.68 -22.60
N ALA A 30 -1.83 4.60 -22.80
CA ALA A 30 -1.23 4.44 -24.12
C ALA A 30 -1.59 3.12 -24.81
N THR A 31 -1.84 2.05 -24.03
CA THR A 31 -2.20 0.72 -24.56
C THR A 31 -3.70 0.42 -24.48
N ASP A 32 -4.54 1.38 -24.08
CA ASP A 32 -5.97 1.17 -23.80
C ASP A 32 -6.28 0.01 -22.84
N ASP A 33 -5.33 -0.32 -21.96
CA ASP A 33 -5.50 -1.37 -20.95
C ASP A 33 -6.38 -0.89 -19.80
N ALA A 34 -7.68 -1.16 -19.93
CA ALA A 34 -8.69 -0.78 -18.95
C ALA A 34 -8.52 -1.53 -17.61
N GLU A 35 -8.02 -2.77 -17.64
CA GLU A 35 -7.86 -3.59 -16.44
C GLU A 35 -6.69 -3.10 -15.59
N LEU A 36 -5.51 -2.88 -16.21
CA LEU A 36 -4.37 -2.31 -15.52
C LEU A 36 -4.71 -0.94 -14.93
N ARG A 37 -5.43 -0.10 -15.69
CA ARG A 37 -5.89 1.20 -15.21
C ARG A 37 -6.80 1.09 -13.99
N ARG A 38 -7.71 0.10 -13.96
CA ARG A 38 -8.59 -0.17 -12.82
C ARG A 38 -7.79 -0.63 -11.61
N LEU A 39 -6.87 -1.58 -11.78
CA LEU A 39 -6.06 -2.13 -10.70
C LEU A 39 -5.16 -1.07 -10.06
N VAL A 40 -4.48 -0.25 -10.87
CA VAL A 40 -3.63 0.83 -10.34
C VAL A 40 -4.46 1.87 -9.57
N LYS A 41 -5.65 2.24 -10.07
CA LYS A 41 -6.56 3.14 -9.35
C LYS A 41 -7.05 2.55 -8.03
N GLN A 42 -7.42 1.27 -8.02
CA GLN A 42 -7.83 0.57 -6.79
C GLN A 42 -6.70 0.53 -5.77
N HIS A 43 -5.49 0.19 -6.20
CA HIS A 43 -4.31 0.21 -5.33
C HIS A 43 -4.06 1.59 -4.72
N ARG A 44 -4.09 2.67 -5.53
CA ARG A 44 -3.97 4.06 -5.04
C ARG A 44 -5.07 4.41 -4.03
N ALA A 45 -6.31 4.00 -4.29
CA ALA A 45 -7.43 4.26 -3.39
C ALA A 45 -7.26 3.57 -2.03
N VAL A 46 -6.85 2.29 -2.03
CA VAL A 46 -6.59 1.53 -0.79
C VAL A 46 -5.44 2.17 0.00
N ARG A 47 -4.35 2.55 -0.67
CA ARG A 47 -3.23 3.23 -0.03
C ARG A 47 -3.64 4.55 0.62
N TYR A 48 -4.33 5.43 -0.11
CA TYR A 48 -4.81 6.70 0.42
C TYR A 48 -5.77 6.52 1.60
N ALA A 49 -6.72 5.59 1.48
CA ALA A 49 -7.66 5.29 2.56
C ALA A 49 -6.94 4.75 3.80
N GLY A 50 -5.99 3.82 3.61
CA GLY A 50 -5.16 3.29 4.68
C GLY A 50 -4.35 4.38 5.37
N GLU A 51 -3.69 5.26 4.62
CA GLU A 51 -2.92 6.38 5.17
C GLU A 51 -3.78 7.36 5.95
N ALA A 52 -4.98 7.67 5.46
CA ALA A 52 -5.93 8.55 6.14
C ALA A 52 -6.43 7.93 7.45
N LEU A 53 -6.82 6.65 7.42
CA LEU A 53 -7.25 5.91 8.61
C LEU A 53 -6.13 5.82 9.65
N LEU A 54 -4.90 5.50 9.23
CA LEU A 54 -3.76 5.43 10.13
C LEU A 54 -3.45 6.79 10.77
N SER A 55 -3.47 7.86 9.97
CA SER A 55 -3.29 9.23 10.46
C SER A 55 -4.38 9.62 11.47
N HIS A 56 -5.63 9.20 11.23
CA HIS A 56 -6.73 9.44 12.15
C HIS A 56 -6.51 8.72 13.50
N VAL A 57 -6.13 7.44 13.47
CA VAL A 57 -5.80 6.68 14.69
C VAL A 57 -4.62 7.30 15.44
N GLU A 58 -3.58 7.74 14.73
CA GLU A 58 -2.42 8.44 15.32
C GLU A 58 -2.85 9.71 16.06
N SER A 59 -3.73 10.51 15.44
CA SER A 59 -4.20 11.77 16.02
C SER A 59 -5.14 11.59 17.22
N THR A 60 -5.85 10.47 17.32
CA THR A 60 -6.89 10.25 18.34
C THR A 60 -6.42 9.41 19.52
N GLN A 61 -5.55 8.43 19.29
CA GLN A 61 -5.09 7.49 20.32
C GLN A 61 -3.62 7.69 20.72
N GLY A 62 -2.86 8.44 19.91
CA GLY A 62 -1.44 8.69 20.14
C GLY A 62 -0.54 7.51 19.75
N LEU A 63 0.74 7.82 19.55
CA LEU A 63 1.77 6.87 19.06
C LEU A 63 2.00 5.66 19.98
N ALA A 64 1.77 5.79 21.29
CA ALA A 64 1.98 4.71 22.24
C ALA A 64 1.02 3.53 22.03
N VAL A 65 -0.26 3.83 21.72
CA VAL A 65 -1.29 2.80 21.46
C VAL A 65 -1.02 2.07 20.15
N ILE A 66 -0.57 2.81 19.14
CA ILE A 66 -0.19 2.24 17.84
C ILE A 66 1.00 1.30 17.98
N ASN A 67 2.02 1.72 18.72
CA ASN A 67 3.20 0.90 18.94
C ASN A 67 2.88 -0.36 19.77
N ALA A 68 1.82 -0.35 20.58
CA ALA A 68 1.36 -1.52 21.32
C ALA A 68 0.51 -2.47 20.47
N ASN A 69 -0.02 -2.03 19.32
CA ASN A 69 -0.87 -2.83 18.44
C ASN A 69 -0.08 -3.38 17.23
N PRO A 70 0.17 -4.70 17.15
CA PRO A 70 0.95 -5.30 16.06
C PRO A 70 0.36 -5.06 14.67
N MET A 71 -0.98 -5.03 14.54
CA MET A 71 -1.63 -4.81 13.24
C MET A 71 -1.45 -3.38 12.74
N LEU A 72 -1.50 -2.39 13.64
CA LEU A 72 -1.27 -0.98 13.27
C LEU A 72 0.18 -0.71 12.90
N LYS A 73 1.13 -1.40 13.57
CA LYS A 73 2.55 -1.40 13.17
C LYS A 73 2.75 -1.96 11.76
N ILE A 74 2.15 -3.12 11.47
CA ILE A 74 2.20 -3.73 10.13
C ILE A 74 1.60 -2.78 9.09
N ALA A 75 0.41 -2.22 9.34
CA ALA A 75 -0.21 -1.25 8.44
C ALA A 75 0.70 -0.04 8.18
N ARG A 76 1.37 0.49 9.22
CA ARG A 76 2.31 1.61 9.08
C ARG A 76 3.54 1.26 8.26
N PHE A 77 4.07 0.06 8.44
CA PHE A 77 5.17 -0.44 7.63
C PHE A 77 4.77 -0.52 6.14
N PHE A 78 3.63 -1.14 5.83
CA PHE A 78 3.19 -1.29 4.43
C PHE A 78 2.82 0.03 3.75
N LEU A 79 2.19 0.95 4.48
CA LEU A 79 1.72 2.20 3.88
C LEU A 79 2.82 3.25 3.78
N ARG A 80 3.75 3.28 4.74
CA ARG A 80 4.74 4.38 4.88
C ARG A 80 6.19 3.93 4.85
N GLY A 81 6.49 2.63 4.80
CA GLY A 81 7.84 2.08 4.89
C GLY A 81 8.52 2.34 6.24
N ARG A 82 7.74 2.54 7.32
CA ARG A 82 8.26 2.85 8.66
C ARG A 82 7.86 1.77 9.67
N PRO A 83 8.82 1.14 10.37
CA PRO A 83 8.51 0.27 11.50
C PRO A 83 7.85 1.02 12.66
#